data_AF-D1JGZ8-F1
#
_entry.id   AF-D1JGZ8-F1
#
_cell.length_a   1.000
_cell.length_b   1.000
_cell.length_c   1.000
_cell.angle_alpha   90.00
_cell.angle_beta   90.00
_cell.angle_gamma   90.00
#
_symmetry.space_group_name_H-M   'P 1'
#
loop_
_entity.id
_entity.type
_entity.pdbx_description
1 polymer ?
#
loop_
_entity_poly.entity_id
_entity_poly.type
_entity_poly.pdbx_seq_one_letter_code
_entity_poly.pdbx_strand_id
1 'polypeptide(L)' 'METKIDAKGRVVIPQSFRGKLGIREGALLSIEEREEGILLRPKRAKKRKIEDFFGLEVERTGEPEWATPEEIKSIWE' A
#
# COMPACT_ATOMS: atom_id res chain seq x y z
N MET A 1 1.03 -3.52 -27.39
CA MET A 1 0.96 -4.88 -26.82
C MET A 1 -0.49 -5.16 -26.56
N GLU A 2 -0.99 -6.29 -27.03
CA GLU A 2 -2.39 -6.67 -26.94
C GLU A 2 -2.48 -8.01 -26.20
N THR A 3 -3.55 -8.21 -25.43
CA THR A 3 -3.84 -9.50 -24.78
C THR A 3 -5.25 -9.91 -25.14
N LYS A 4 -5.49 -11.22 -25.27
CA LYS A 4 -6.83 -11.76 -25.42
C LYS A 4 -7.50 -11.92 -24.06
N ILE A 5 -8.82 -11.81 -24.07
CA ILE A 5 -9.68 -12.17 -22.95
C ILE A 5 -9.85 -13.69 -22.96
N ASP A 6 -9.77 -14.31 -21.79
CA ASP A 6 -10.03 -15.75 -21.66
C ASP A 6 -11.53 -16.09 -21.64
N ALA A 7 -11.87 -17.38 -21.66
CA ALA A 7 -13.26 -17.83 -21.63
C ALA A 7 -14.05 -17.40 -20.37
N LYS A 8 -13.37 -16.92 -19.32
CA LYS A 8 -13.97 -16.46 -18.07
C LYS A 8 -13.96 -14.93 -17.94
N GLY A 9 -13.63 -14.19 -19.00
CA GLY A 9 -13.59 -12.73 -18.97
C GLY A 9 -12.36 -12.13 -18.29
N ARG A 10 -11.29 -12.91 -18.08
CA ARG A 10 -10.06 -12.44 -17.43
C ARG A 10 -9.03 -11.99 -18.46
N VAL A 11 -8.24 -10.98 -18.10
CA VAL A 11 -7.08 -10.52 -18.87
C VAL A 11 -5.79 -10.80 -18.10
N VAL A 12 -4.77 -11.27 -18.81
CA VAL A 12 -3.46 -11.51 -18.22
C VAL A 12 -2.67 -10.20 -18.24
N ILE A 13 -2.23 -9.73 -17.06
CA ILE A 13 -1.35 -8.56 -16.95
C ILE A 13 0.10 -9.03 -17.19
N PRO A 14 0.76 -8.56 -18.27
CA PRO A 14 2.14 -8.95 -18.57
C PRO A 14 3.11 -8.62 -17.44
N GLN A 15 4.17 -9.44 -17.30
CA GLN A 15 5.15 -9.33 -16.22
C GLN A 15 5.82 -7.94 -16.15
N SER A 16 6.07 -7.32 -17.30
CA SER A 16 6.65 -5.97 -17.39
C SER A 16 5.80 -4.90 -16.69
N PHE A 17 4.48 -4.95 -16.85
CA PHE A 17 3.55 -4.04 -16.17
C PHE A 17 3.42 -4.37 -14.68
N ARG A 18 3.37 -5.66 -14.32
CA ARG A 18 3.32 -6.10 -12.92
C ARG A 18 4.53 -5.59 -12.13
N GLY A 19 5.74 -5.73 -12.70
CA GLY A 19 6.98 -5.26 -12.08
C GLY A 19 6.98 -3.74 -11.87
N LYS A 20 6.60 -2.96 -12.89
CA LYS A 20 6.54 -1.50 -12.82
C LYS A 20 5.51 -0.99 -11.79
N LEU A 21 4.37 -1.67 -11.66
CA LEU A 21 3.27 -1.26 -10.79
C LEU A 21 3.30 -1.93 -9.41
N GLY A 22 4.29 -2.80 -9.14
CA GLY A 22 4.39 -3.54 -7.88
C GLY A 22 3.25 -4.53 -7.64
N ILE A 23 2.58 -4.99 -8.71
CA ILE A 23 1.44 -5.91 -8.61
C ILE A 23 1.97 -7.33 -8.41
N ARG A 24 1.61 -7.93 -7.27
CA ARG A 24 1.97 -9.30 -6.91
C ARG A 24 0.73 -10.21 -6.91
N GLU A 25 0.94 -11.50 -6.83
CA GLU A 25 -0.13 -12.46 -6.62
C GLU A 25 -0.96 -12.10 -5.38
N GLY A 26 -2.29 -12.22 -5.48
CA GLY A 26 -3.21 -11.82 -4.42
C GLY A 26 -3.44 -10.30 -4.28
N ALA A 27 -2.82 -9.46 -5.12
CA ALA A 27 -3.06 -8.02 -5.08
C ALA A 27 -4.50 -7.66 -5.48
N LEU A 28 -5.14 -6.82 -4.67
CA LEU A 28 -6.44 -6.24 -4.99
C LEU A 28 -6.27 -5.04 -5.93
N LEU A 29 -7.01 -5.04 -7.04
CA LEU A 29 -7.09 -3.92 -7.96
C LEU A 29 -8.50 -3.32 -7.89
N SER A 30 -8.61 -1.99 -7.83
CA SER A 30 -9.88 -1.30 -8.09
C SER A 30 -10.09 -1.18 -9.60
N ILE A 31 -11.33 -1.38 -10.04
CA ILE A 31 -11.75 -1.28 -11.44
C ILE A 31 -12.67 -0.06 -11.56
N GLU A 32 -12.39 0.82 -12.51
CA GLU A 32 -13.17 2.02 -12.81
C GLU A 32 -13.41 2.08 -14.33
N GLU A 33 -14.66 2.27 -14.74
CA GLU A 33 -15.02 2.49 -16.15
C GLU A 33 -14.82 3.97 -16.52
N ARG A 34 -14.26 4.21 -17.70
CA ARG A 34 -13.99 5.52 -18.29
C ARG A 34 -14.42 5.51 -19.76
N GLU A 35 -14.58 6.69 -20.34
CA GLU A 35 -14.99 6.83 -21.75
C GLU A 35 -14.09 6.06 -22.73
N GLU A 36 -12.78 6.02 -22.43
CA GLU A 36 -11.75 5.36 -23.24
C GLU A 36 -11.50 3.89 -22.88
N GLY A 37 -12.16 3.37 -21.84
CA GLY A 37 -12.02 1.97 -21.42
C GLY A 37 -11.97 1.79 -19.90
N ILE A 38 -11.23 0.77 -19.45
CA ILE A 38 -11.19 0.36 -18.04
C ILE A 38 -9.87 0.74 -17.40
N LEU A 39 -9.93 1.45 -16.28
CA LEU A 39 -8.76 1.79 -15.47
C LEU A 39 -8.63 0.84 -14.27
N LEU A 40 -7.50 0.16 -14.19
CA LEU A 40 -7.12 -0.69 -13.07
C LEU A 40 -6.09 0.03 -12.19
N ARG A 41 -6.37 0.15 -10.89
CA ARG A 41 -5.41 0.72 -9.92
C ARG A 41 -5.13 -0.25 -8.77
N PRO A 42 -3.87 -0.44 -8.35
CA PRO A 42 -3.56 -1.20 -7.14
C PRO A 42 -4.22 -0.56 -5.92
N LYS A 43 -5.05 -1.33 -5.22
CA LYS A 43 -5.59 -0.91 -3.94
C LYS A 43 -4.48 -1.10 -2.92
N ARG A 44 -3.77 -0.01 -2.58
CA ARG A 44 -2.88 -0.03 -1.42
C ARG A 44 -3.72 -0.45 -0.21
N ALA A 45 -3.24 -1.43 0.55
CA ALA A 45 -3.84 -1.71 1.86
C ALA A 45 -3.90 -0.37 2.61
N LYS A 46 -5.05 -0.07 3.25
CA LYS A 46 -5.16 1.10 4.12
C LYS A 46 -3.92 1.11 5.00
N LYS A 47 -3.26 2.27 5.14
CA LYS A 47 -2.24 2.43 6.18
C LYS A 47 -2.93 2.04 7.47
N ARG A 48 -2.55 0.89 8.02
CA ARG A 48 -3.09 0.44 9.29
C ARG A 48 -2.61 1.44 10.32
N LYS A 49 -3.54 2.02 11.05
CA LYS A 49 -3.19 2.92 12.13
C LYS A 49 -2.78 2.10 13.35
N ILE A 50 -2.19 2.76 14.35
CA ILE A 50 -1.88 2.11 15.63
C ILE A 50 -3.14 1.51 16.26
N GLU A 51 -4.29 2.16 16.08
CA GLU A 51 -5.59 1.68 16.52
C GLU A 51 -5.89 0.26 15.99
N ASP A 52 -5.53 -0.02 14.73
CA ASP A 52 -5.81 -1.31 14.06
C ASP A 52 -5.00 -2.49 14.62
N PHE A 53 -3.89 -2.22 15.33
CA PHE A 53 -3.01 -3.26 15.87
C PHE A 53 -3.16 -3.44 17.39
N PHE A 54 -3.32 -2.33 18.12
CA PHE A 54 -3.29 -2.34 19.58
C PHE A 54 -4.64 -2.02 20.22
N GLY A 55 -5.66 -1.64 19.43
CA GLY A 55 -6.95 -1.20 19.98
C GLY A 55 -6.87 0.08 20.81
N LEU A 56 -5.80 0.86 20.64
CA LEU A 56 -5.55 2.09 21.37
C LEU A 56 -5.93 3.29 20.50
N GLU A 57 -6.88 4.10 20.94
CA GLU A 57 -7.05 5.46 20.42
C GLU A 57 -5.99 6.35 21.04
N VAL A 58 -5.09 6.90 20.21
CA VAL A 58 -4.00 7.77 20.65
C VAL A 58 -4.14 9.15 20.03
N GLU A 59 -4.09 10.18 20.86
CA GLU A 59 -3.93 11.56 20.42
C GLU A 59 -2.48 11.98 20.61
N ARG A 60 -1.90 12.71 19.63
CA ARG A 60 -0.56 13.25 19.80
C ARG A 60 -0.61 14.34 20.87
N THR A 61 0.12 14.14 21.95
CA THR A 61 0.20 15.10 23.06
C THR A 61 1.16 16.27 22.80
N GLY A 62 1.89 16.28 21.67
CA GLY A 62 2.80 17.38 21.30
C GLY A 62 3.73 17.10 20.12
N GLU A 63 4.66 18.02 19.89
CA GLU A 63 5.82 17.81 19.01
C GLU A 63 6.88 16.98 19.74
N PRO A 64 7.49 15.98 19.08
CA PRO A 64 8.49 15.15 19.71
C PRO A 64 9.81 15.91 19.79
N GLU A 65 10.35 16.07 20.99
CA GLU A 65 11.72 16.52 21.19
C GLU A 65 12.64 15.31 21.02
N TRP A 66 13.60 15.42 20.09
CA TRP A 66 14.55 14.35 19.84
C TRP A 66 15.68 14.42 20.87
N ALA A 67 15.86 13.34 21.62
CA ALA A 67 16.99 13.21 22.55
C ALA A 67 18.33 13.33 21.80
N THR A 68 19.28 14.01 22.42
CA THR A 68 20.66 14.10 21.99
C THR A 68 21.37 12.75 22.12
N PRO A 69 22.49 12.53 21.40
CA PRO A 69 23.28 11.31 21.54
C PRO A 69 23.78 11.03 22.97
N GLU A 70 23.99 12.07 23.79
CA GLU A 70 24.39 11.94 25.19
C GLU A 70 23.22 11.44 26.06
N GLU A 71 22.02 12.02 25.88
CA GLU A 71 20.80 11.59 26.56
C GLU A 71 20.37 10.17 26.18
N ILE A 72 20.60 9.74 24.93
CA ILE A 72 20.33 8.36 24.53
C ILE A 72 21.28 7.40 25.24
N LYS A 73 22.56 7.76 25.40
CA LYS A 73 23.57 6.89 26.03
C LYS A 73 23.27 6.67 27.52
N SER A 74 22.78 7.68 28.24
CA SER A 74 22.51 7.58 29.67
C SER A 74 21.34 6.65 30.03
N ILE A 75 20.50 6.24 29.08
CA ILE A 75 19.41 5.26 29.30
C ILE A 75 19.98 3.83 29.46
N TRP A 76 21.20 3.57 28.96
CA TRP A 76 21.82 2.25 28.94
C TRP A 76 22.87 2.03 30.04
N GLU A 77 23.19 3.05 30.83
CA GLU A 77 24.03 2.97 32.04
C GLU A 77 23.20 2.57 33.27
#